data_AF-A0A0M9GCU7-F1
#
_entry.id   AF-A0A0M9GCU7-F1
#
_cell.length_a   1.000
_cell.length_b   1.000
_cell.length_c   1.000
_cell.angle_alpha   90.00
_cell.angle_beta   90.00
_cell.angle_gamma   90.00
#
_symmetry.space_group_name_H-M   'P 1'
#
loop_
_entity.id
_entity.type
_entity.pdbx_description
1 polymer ?
#
loop_
_entity_poly.entity_id
_entity_poly.type
_entity_poly.pdbx_seq_one_letter_code
_entity_poly.pdbx_strand_id
1 'polypeptide(L)'
;MSDRQGSIQDRIKALVAASAVDEITYKSEWLGYLPFGAFHWIEHQGKDVSSDFPAGWTLEDLTGLERCGFLEVLETHQDPEDEFDRWIRYRVCVTRP
;
A
#
# COMPACT_ATOMS: atom_id res chain seq x y z
N MET A 1 -8.81 13.36 5.66
CA MET A 1 -7.92 12.24 6.04
C MET A 1 -8.47 11.66 7.33
N SER A 2 -8.72 10.35 7.37
CA SER A 2 -9.21 9.66 8.58
C SER A 2 -8.08 9.35 9.56
N ASP A 3 -8.40 9.06 10.82
CA ASP A 3 -7.41 8.64 11.84
C ASP A 3 -6.62 7.40 11.38
N ARG A 4 -7.31 6.50 10.67
CA ARG A 4 -6.69 5.32 10.06
C ARG A 4 -5.68 5.70 8.98
N GLN A 5 -6.06 6.57 8.05
CA GLN A 5 -5.16 7.06 6.99
C GLN A 5 -3.97 7.81 7.58
N GLY A 6 -4.17 8.60 8.64
CA GLY A 6 -3.07 9.25 9.37
C GLY A 6 -2.08 8.24 9.95
N SER A 7 -2.60 7.20 10.62
CA SER A 7 -1.77 6.13 11.19
C SER A 7 -0.98 5.38 10.12
N ILE A 8 -1.61 5.07 8.98
CA ILE A 8 -0.95 4.43 7.83
C ILE A 8 0.15 5.35 7.26
N GLN A 9 -0.16 6.62 7.05
CA GLN A 9 0.79 7.60 6.56
C GLN A 9 2.02 7.70 7.45
N ASP A 10 1.84 7.78 8.77
CA ASP A 10 2.93 7.89 9.73
C ASP A 10 3.80 6.62 9.75
N ARG A 11 3.19 5.44 9.58
CA ARG A 11 3.93 4.18 9.46
C ARG A 11 4.76 4.14 8.17
N ILE A 12 4.18 4.53 7.04
CA ILE A 12 4.90 4.60 5.75
C ILE A 12 6.04 5.62 5.84
N LYS A 13 5.82 6.79 6.45
CA LYS A 13 6.87 7.80 6.68
C LYS A 13 8.04 7.24 7.48
N ALA A 14 7.76 6.56 8.59
CA ALA A 14 8.80 5.95 9.41
C ALA A 14 9.58 4.88 8.62
N LEU A 15 8.87 4.08 7.82
CA LEU A 15 9.46 3.02 7.00
C LEU A 15 10.39 3.57 5.92
N VAL A 16 9.96 4.60 5.17
CA VAL A 16 10.80 5.23 4.14
C VAL A 16 11.93 6.04 4.75
N ALA A 17 11.74 6.69 5.90
CA ALA A 17 12.80 7.43 6.59
C ALA A 17 13.93 6.51 7.11
N ALA A 18 13.60 5.27 7.46
CA ALA A 18 14.57 4.25 7.83
C ALA A 18 15.29 3.62 6.63
N SER A 19 14.96 4.06 5.41
CA SER A 19 15.36 3.47 4.12
C SER A 19 15.89 4.54 3.17
N ALA A 20 16.65 4.14 2.15
CA ALA A 20 17.02 5.03 1.04
C ALA A 20 15.95 5.04 -0.08
N VAL A 21 14.98 4.13 0.00
CA VAL A 21 13.94 3.86 -1.00
C VAL A 21 12.60 4.39 -0.52
N ASP A 22 12.05 5.32 -1.31
CA ASP A 22 10.76 5.98 -1.08
C ASP A 22 9.62 5.29 -1.85
N GLU A 23 9.77 4.02 -2.21
CA GLU A 23 8.76 3.27 -2.97
C GLU A 23 8.12 2.18 -2.13
N ILE A 24 6.80 2.05 -2.24
CA ILE A 24 6.02 0.94 -1.68
C ILE A 24 5.18 0.31 -2.78
N THR A 25 4.81 -0.96 -2.62
CA THR A 25 3.95 -1.68 -3.57
C THR A 25 2.75 -2.24 -2.84
N TYR A 26 1.55 -1.82 -3.22
CA TYR A 26 0.33 -2.54 -2.87
C TYR A 26 0.23 -3.77 -3.74
N LYS A 27 -0.18 -4.90 -3.16
CA LYS A 27 -0.51 -6.12 -3.88
C LYS A 27 -1.83 -6.70 -3.39
N SER A 28 -2.54 -7.38 -4.27
CA SER A 28 -3.60 -8.30 -3.88
C SER A 28 -3.57 -9.57 -4.72
N GLU A 29 -4.13 -10.65 -4.16
CA GLU A 29 -4.23 -11.96 -4.79
C GLU A 29 -5.43 -12.72 -4.22
N TRP A 30 -6.10 -13.55 -5.03
CA TRP A 30 -7.07 -14.52 -4.50
C TRP A 30 -6.39 -15.86 -4.20
N LEU A 31 -6.32 -16.20 -2.92
CA LEU A 31 -5.77 -17.47 -2.45
C LEU A 31 -6.63 -18.73 -2.76
N GLY A 32 -7.77 -18.61 -3.43
CA GLY A 32 -8.63 -19.73 -3.88
C GLY A 32 -9.37 -20.55 -2.80
N TYR A 33 -8.92 -20.57 -1.54
CA TYR A 33 -9.50 -21.41 -0.47
C TYR A 33 -10.22 -20.66 0.66
N LEU A 34 -10.17 -19.32 0.69
CA LEU A 34 -10.85 -18.51 1.70
C LEU A 34 -12.15 -17.90 1.15
N PRO A 35 -13.26 -17.93 1.91
CA PRO A 35 -14.54 -17.37 1.48
C PRO A 35 -14.60 -15.82 1.57
N PHE A 36 -13.49 -15.16 1.91
CA PHE A 36 -13.46 -13.75 2.32
C PHE A 36 -12.88 -12.77 1.27
N GLY A 37 -12.71 -13.22 0.03
CA GLY A 37 -12.22 -12.38 -1.08
C GLY A 37 -10.70 -12.36 -1.23
N ALA A 38 -10.19 -11.37 -1.98
CA ALA A 38 -8.75 -11.18 -2.15
C ALA A 38 -8.03 -10.92 -0.82
N PHE A 39 -6.81 -11.41 -0.73
CA PHE A 39 -5.84 -10.97 0.26
C PHE A 39 -5.13 -9.72 -0.26
N HIS A 40 -4.76 -8.81 0.63
CA HIS A 40 -4.15 -7.53 0.26
C HIS A 40 -2.99 -7.23 1.22
N TRP A 41 -1.86 -6.77 0.70
CA TRP A 41 -0.70 -6.41 1.51
C TRP A 41 0.08 -5.25 0.89
N ILE A 42 1.02 -4.72 1.68
CA ILE A 42 1.95 -3.68 1.25
C ILE A 42 3.35 -4.24 1.37
N GLU A 43 4.13 -4.11 0.31
CA GLU A 43 5.54 -4.42 0.29
C GLU A 43 6.39 -3.15 0.29
N HIS A 44 7.50 -3.21 1.02
CA HIS A 44 8.60 -2.26 0.93
C HIS A 44 9.89 -3.04 0.82
N GLN A 45 10.66 -2.76 -0.24
CA GLN A 45 11.88 -3.53 -0.57
C GLN A 45 11.66 -5.06 -0.60
N GLY A 46 10.51 -5.50 -1.12
CA GLY A 46 10.16 -6.93 -1.22
C GLY A 46 9.80 -7.61 0.11
N LYS A 47 9.58 -6.83 1.19
CA LYS A 47 9.11 -7.34 2.47
C LYS A 47 7.69 -6.86 2.73
N ASP A 48 6.83 -7.77 3.16
CA ASP A 48 5.49 -7.43 3.65
C ASP A 48 5.60 -6.61 4.93
N VAL A 49 4.98 -5.43 4.92
CA VAL A 49 4.89 -4.47 6.04
C VAL A 49 3.44 -4.22 6.47
N SER A 50 2.48 -4.96 5.90
CA SER A 50 1.05 -4.80 6.17
C SER A 50 0.67 -5.13 7.63
N SER A 51 1.47 -5.95 8.32
CA SER A 51 1.26 -6.26 9.75
C SER A 51 1.35 -5.05 10.66
N ASP A 52 1.99 -3.98 10.18
CA ASP A 52 2.17 -2.74 10.94
C ASP A 52 1.01 -1.75 10.76
N PHE A 53 0.06 -2.08 9.89
CA PHE A 53 -1.04 -1.21 9.54
C PHE A 53 -2.24 -1.47 10.47
N PRO A 54 -3.13 -0.50 10.67
CA PRO A 54 -4.34 -0.71 11.46
C PRO A 54 -5.19 -1.86 10.89
N ALA A 55 -5.78 -2.67 11.77
CA ALA A 55 -6.66 -3.76 11.35
C ALA A 55 -7.83 -3.25 10.49
N GLY A 56 -8.13 -3.98 9.41
CA GLY A 56 -9.20 -3.63 8.47
C GLY A 56 -8.89 -2.44 7.57
N TRP A 57 -7.62 -2.10 7.37
CA TRP A 57 -7.22 -1.18 6.30
C TRP A 57 -7.59 -1.75 4.93
N THR A 58 -7.87 -0.87 3.98
CA THR A 58 -8.26 -1.25 2.62
C THR A 58 -7.47 -0.46 1.59
N LEU A 59 -7.62 -0.81 0.30
CA LEU A 59 -7.07 0.01 -0.78
C LEU A 59 -7.60 1.45 -0.76
N GLU A 60 -8.84 1.67 -0.28
CA GLU A 60 -9.41 3.02 -0.17
C GLU A 60 -8.62 3.91 0.79
N ASP A 61 -8.02 3.33 1.84
CA ASP A 61 -7.13 4.07 2.73
C ASP A 61 -5.91 4.61 1.96
N LEU A 62 -5.32 3.82 1.06
CA LEU A 62 -4.21 4.25 0.20
C LEU A 62 -4.67 5.27 -0.85
N THR A 63 -5.83 5.07 -1.47
CA THR A 63 -6.41 6.06 -2.39
C THR A 63 -6.65 7.41 -1.72
N GLY A 64 -6.99 7.42 -0.42
CA GLY A 64 -7.05 8.64 0.37
C GLY A 64 -5.70 9.36 0.49
N LEU A 65 -4.61 8.60 0.62
CA LEU A 65 -3.24 9.10 0.67
C LEU A 65 -2.73 9.58 -0.70
N GLU A 66 -3.18 8.94 -1.78
CA GLU A 66 -2.94 9.42 -3.14
C GLU A 66 -3.60 10.79 -3.36
N ARG A 67 -4.88 10.91 -2.98
CA ARG A 67 -5.66 12.15 -3.16
C ARG A 67 -5.10 13.33 -2.36
N CYS A 68 -4.42 13.08 -1.24
CA CYS A 68 -3.75 14.13 -0.47
C CYS A 68 -2.30 14.39 -0.93
N GLY A 69 -1.83 13.72 -1.99
CA GLY A 69 -0.50 13.89 -2.56
C GLY A 69 0.62 13.24 -1.75
N PHE A 70 0.30 12.39 -0.78
CA PHE A 70 1.32 11.65 -0.02
C PHE A 70 1.86 10.45 -0.81
N LEU A 71 0.99 9.79 -1.58
CA LEU A 71 1.37 8.73 -2.52
C LEU A 71 1.20 9.22 -3.95
N GLU A 72 2.19 8.94 -4.78
CA GLU A 72 2.13 9.14 -6.23
C GLU A 72 2.16 7.77 -6.90
N VAL A 73 1.19 7.48 -7.76
CA VAL A 73 1.15 6.23 -8.53
C VAL A 73 2.26 6.27 -9.57
N LEU A 74 3.20 5.33 -9.48
CA LEU A 74 4.24 5.13 -10.49
C LEU A 74 3.78 4.17 -11.58
N GLU A 75 3.15 3.07 -11.17
CA GLU A 75 2.80 1.98 -12.06
C GLU A 75 1.63 1.18 -11.47
N THR A 76 0.70 0.79 -12.32
CA THR A 76 -0.44 -0.06 -11.96
C THR A 76 -0.46 -1.24 -12.90
N HIS A 77 -0.66 -2.41 -12.33
CA HIS A 77 -0.84 -3.65 -13.07
C HIS A 77 -2.03 -4.41 -12.52
N GLN A 78 -2.77 -5.02 -13.43
CA GLN A 78 -3.85 -5.93 -13.14
C GLN A 78 -3.77 -7.06 -14.16
N ASP A 79 -3.82 -8.29 -13.67
CA ASP A 79 -3.82 -9.47 -14.53
C ASP A 79 -5.15 -9.51 -15.31
N PRO A 80 -5.12 -9.70 -16.65
CA PRO A 80 -6.33 -9.78 -17.46
C PRO A 80 -7.14 -11.07 -17.25
N GLU A 81 -6.50 -12.12 -16.72
CA GLU A 81 -7.07 -13.43 -16.44
C GLU A 81 -7.46 -13.60 -14.95
N ASP A 82 -6.88 -12.79 -14.05
CA ASP A 82 -7.21 -12.75 -12.61
C ASP A 82 -7.45 -11.32 -12.12
N GLU A 83 -8.71 -10.94 -11.88
CA GLU A 83 -9.06 -9.60 -11.38
C GLU A 83 -8.57 -9.30 -9.97
N PHE A 84 -8.18 -10.34 -9.21
CA PHE A 84 -7.70 -10.22 -7.85
C PHE A 84 -6.18 -10.07 -7.79
N ASP A 85 -5.46 -10.61 -8.79
CA ASP A 85 -4.02 -10.39 -8.96
C ASP A 85 -3.77 -9.00 -9.56
N ARG A 86 -3.39 -8.08 -8.68
CA ARG A 86 -3.05 -6.72 -9.06
C ARG A 86 -2.01 -6.15 -8.12
N TRP A 87 -1.25 -5.21 -8.64
CA TRP A 87 -0.32 -4.45 -7.85
C TRP A 87 -0.25 -2.99 -8.30
N ILE A 88 0.05 -2.13 -7.34
CA ILE A 88 0.21 -0.69 -7.57
C ILE A 88 1.50 -0.27 -6.90
N ARG A 89 2.43 0.26 -7.68
CA ARG A 89 3.66 0.85 -7.17
C ARG A 89 3.44 2.33 -6.91
N TYR A 90 3.79 2.74 -5.70
CA TYR A 90 3.69 4.11 -5.25
C TYR A 90 5.05 4.67 -4.92
N ARG A 91 5.27 5.93 -5.27
CA ARG A 91 6.28 6.79 -4.68
C ARG A 91 5.68 7.50 -3.47
N VAL A 92 6.42 7.52 -2.38
CA VAL A 92 6.09 8.23 -1.16
C VAL A 92 6.67 9.64 -1.24
N CYS A 93 5.79 10.64 -1.25
CA CYS A 93 6.14 12.05 -1.31
C CYS A 93 6.47 12.57 0.09
N VAL A 94 7.70 12.31 0.54
CA VAL A 94 8.25 12.88 1.77
C VAL A 94 9.23 14.01 1.45
N THR A 95 9.04 15.16 2.06
CA THR A 95 10.06 16.21 2.10
C THR A 95 11.17 15.71 3.04
N ARG A 96 12.32 15.34 2.47
CA ARG A 96 13.52 15.03 3.28
C ARG A 96 14.01 16.35 3.90
N PRO A 97 14.28 16.38 5.23
CA PRO A 97 14.82 17.57 5.89
C PRO A 97 16.22 17.93 5.40
#